data_AF-A0A8B8WLQ1-F1
#
_entry.id   AF-A0A8B8WLQ1-F1
#
_cell.length_a   1.000
_cell.length_b   1.000
_cell.length_c   1.000
_cell.angle_alpha   90.00
_cell.angle_beta   90.00
_cell.angle_gamma   90.00
#
_symmetry.space_group_name_H-M   'P 1'
#
loop_
_entity.id
_entity.type
_entity.pdbx_description
1 polymer ?
#
loop_
_entity_poly.entity_id
_entity_poly.type
_entity_poly.pdbx_seq_one_letter_code
_entity_poly.pdbx_strand_id
1 'polypeptide(L)'
;MATSSSSAGIRWSRQETRTLLSILGCSQGTPSYSSSHHLFRGAAAPCQSSPVTRLGVSGEPSPCTSSVRNTPGVASAQQPPVSSSRVPLVSGGDGPLTSEPPPRWARRRRRSVARTIAAELAENRRLARELSKREEEKLDRLIAIGEEASAQQDAANELRRDAVVAVRRLATAVEEATGAFQLGLEKLLQSSDDPQAQKYIRDSKCLVIEKNGKLRYEIDTGEEKKFVNPEDVARLIFSKMKETAHFFLGSDANDVVITVPFDFGEKQKNALGEAARAAGFNVLRLIHEPSAALLAYGIGQDSPTGKSNVLVFKLGGTSLSISVMEVNSGIYRVLSTNTDNNIGGTHFTETLAQYLASEFQRSFKHDVRGNARAMVKLMNSADTAKHSLSTLGSANCFLDSLYEGQDFDCNVSRARFELLCSPLFNKCIEAIRELLEQSGFTADDINKVVLCGGSSRIPRLQQMIKDLFPAVELLNSIPPDEVIPIGAAMEAGILIGKENLLVEDTLKIECSAKDILVKGVDESGANSFKVLFPSGTPLPARRQHTLQAPGSISSVCLELYESEGKNSAKEENKFAQVVLQDLDKKENGLRDILAVLTMKRDGSLHVTCTDQETGKCEAITTEVAS
;
A
#
# COMPACT_ATOMS: atom_id res chain seq x y z
N MET A 1 -7.70 27.96 -28.05
CA MET A 1 -8.17 26.61 -28.41
C MET A 1 -7.81 25.69 -27.27
N ALA A 2 -8.73 25.51 -26.31
CA ALA A 2 -8.54 24.63 -25.16
C ALA A 2 -9.08 23.25 -25.54
N THR A 3 -8.20 22.26 -25.59
CA THR A 3 -8.57 20.85 -25.76
C THR A 3 -9.12 20.33 -24.43
N SER A 4 -10.38 19.93 -24.45
CA SER A 4 -11.07 19.24 -23.36
C SER A 4 -10.36 17.93 -22.99
N SER A 5 -9.72 17.88 -21.82
CA SER A 5 -9.30 16.63 -21.21
C SER A 5 -10.53 15.95 -20.62
N SER A 6 -11.11 14.99 -21.35
CA SER A 6 -12.15 14.12 -20.81
C SER A 6 -11.55 13.24 -19.72
N SER A 7 -12.05 13.39 -18.50
CA SER A 7 -11.82 12.48 -17.38
C SER A 7 -12.43 11.11 -17.69
N ALA A 8 -11.68 10.28 -18.40
CA ALA A 8 -12.00 8.87 -18.58
C ALA A 8 -11.57 8.11 -17.32
N GLY A 9 -12.47 8.02 -16.35
CA GLY A 9 -12.30 7.07 -15.25
C GLY A 9 -12.25 5.64 -15.80
N ILE A 10 -11.48 4.78 -15.14
CA ILE A 10 -11.35 3.35 -15.42
C ILE A 10 -12.75 2.72 -15.55
N ARG A 11 -13.19 2.42 -16.78
CA ARG A 11 -14.55 1.93 -17.06
C ARG A 11 -14.46 0.47 -17.48
N TRP A 12 -15.09 -0.42 -16.70
CA TRP A 12 -15.35 -1.77 -17.15
C TRP A 12 -16.33 -1.75 -18.34
N SER A 13 -16.17 -2.64 -19.32
CA SER A 13 -17.24 -2.84 -20.30
C SER A 13 -18.48 -3.37 -19.58
N ARG A 14 -19.67 -3.04 -20.09
CA ARG A 14 -20.94 -3.52 -19.48
C ARG A 14 -20.96 -5.04 -19.31
N GLN A 15 -20.29 -5.76 -20.19
CA GLN A 15 -20.24 -7.21 -20.17
C GLN A 15 -19.28 -7.72 -19.10
N GLU A 16 -18.10 -7.13 -18.94
CA GLU A 16 -17.16 -7.48 -17.86
C GLU A 16 -17.73 -7.14 -16.48
N THR A 17 -18.36 -5.97 -16.33
CA THR A 17 -19.02 -5.59 -15.07
C THR A 17 -20.12 -6.59 -14.73
N ARG A 18 -20.95 -7.00 -15.70
CA ARG A 18 -21.99 -8.01 -15.49
C ARG A 18 -21.42 -9.37 -15.11
N THR A 19 -20.34 -9.80 -15.76
CA THR A 19 -19.66 -11.06 -15.45
C THR A 19 -19.13 -11.07 -14.02
N LEU A 20 -18.38 -10.06 -13.60
CA LEU A 20 -17.82 -10.00 -12.24
C LEU A 20 -18.89 -9.78 -11.17
N LEU A 21 -19.87 -8.89 -11.40
CA LEU A 21 -20.96 -8.69 -10.46
C LEU A 21 -21.83 -9.94 -10.30
N SER A 22 -22.05 -10.72 -11.38
CA SER A 22 -22.76 -12.00 -11.30
C SER A 22 -21.99 -13.03 -10.48
N ILE A 23 -20.68 -13.13 -10.67
CA ILE A 23 -19.80 -14.03 -9.91
C ILE A 23 -19.77 -13.65 -8.42
N LEU A 24 -19.77 -12.35 -8.12
CA LEU A 24 -19.77 -11.83 -6.75
C LEU A 24 -21.16 -11.79 -6.09
N GLY A 25 -22.22 -12.16 -6.83
CA GLY A 25 -23.61 -12.16 -6.37
C GLY A 25 -24.22 -10.76 -6.16
N CYS A 26 -23.66 -9.73 -6.82
CA CYS A 26 -24.19 -8.38 -6.86
C CYS A 26 -25.11 -8.21 -8.09
N SER A 27 -26.28 -8.86 -8.12
CA SER A 27 -27.21 -8.69 -9.23
C SER A 27 -28.21 -7.53 -9.02
N GLN A 28 -28.33 -6.72 -10.08
CA GLN A 28 -29.43 -5.80 -10.43
C GLN A 28 -29.63 -4.56 -9.53
N GLY A 29 -28.91 -3.48 -9.86
CA GLY A 29 -29.13 -2.16 -9.28
C GLY A 29 -28.27 -1.03 -9.85
N THR A 30 -27.91 -1.05 -11.13
CA THR A 30 -27.42 0.19 -11.77
C THR A 30 -28.65 1.03 -12.14
N PRO A 31 -28.85 2.24 -11.61
CA PRO A 31 -29.80 3.16 -12.22
C PRO A 31 -29.37 3.33 -13.67
N SER A 32 -30.35 3.30 -14.56
CA SER A 32 -30.20 3.61 -15.97
C SER A 32 -29.39 4.89 -16.11
N TYR A 33 -28.28 4.84 -16.86
CA TYR A 33 -27.67 6.02 -17.46
C TYR A 33 -28.63 6.53 -18.54
N SER A 34 -29.70 7.18 -18.08
CA SER A 34 -30.60 7.99 -18.88
C SER A 34 -30.12 9.42 -18.75
N SER A 35 -29.54 9.92 -19.85
CA SER A 35 -29.39 11.33 -20.22
C SER A 35 -29.81 12.34 -19.13
N SER A 36 -28.85 12.82 -18.35
CA SER A 36 -28.97 14.05 -17.56
C SER A 36 -27.96 15.08 -18.07
N HIS A 37 -28.01 15.35 -19.38
CA HIS A 37 -27.57 16.64 -19.91
C HIS A 37 -28.65 17.65 -19.54
N HIS A 38 -28.58 18.30 -18.37
CA HIS A 38 -29.22 19.60 -18.08
C HIS A 38 -28.89 20.07 -16.66
N LEU A 39 -27.61 20.20 -16.29
CA LEU A 39 -27.22 20.96 -15.09
C LEU A 39 -25.86 21.70 -15.22
N PHE A 40 -25.39 21.94 -16.44
CA PHE A 40 -24.25 22.82 -16.70
C PHE A 40 -24.48 23.65 -17.97
N ARG A 41 -25.01 24.86 -17.79
CA ARG A 41 -24.75 25.99 -18.69
C ARG A 41 -24.44 27.20 -17.80
N GLY A 42 -23.17 27.61 -17.85
CA GLY A 42 -22.65 28.70 -17.05
C GLY A 42 -23.35 30.03 -17.33
N ALA A 43 -23.45 30.82 -16.28
CA ALA A 43 -23.75 32.23 -16.36
C ALA A 43 -22.59 32.95 -17.08
N ALA A 44 -22.88 33.49 -18.26
CA ALA A 44 -22.20 34.67 -18.78
C ALA A 44 -23.23 35.80 -18.74
N ALA A 45 -22.96 36.82 -17.93
CA ALA A 45 -23.76 38.04 -17.91
C ALA A 45 -23.60 38.82 -19.23
N PRO A 46 -24.60 39.64 -19.58
CA PRO A 46 -24.30 41.06 -19.63
C PRO A 46 -25.38 41.93 -18.95
N CYS A 47 -24.91 43.08 -18.45
CA CYS A 47 -25.67 44.16 -17.83
C CYS A 47 -26.92 44.59 -18.61
N GLN A 48 -28.02 44.91 -17.90
CA GLN A 48 -28.79 46.14 -18.10
C GLN A 48 -29.82 46.38 -16.97
N SER A 49 -29.78 47.61 -16.43
CA SER A 49 -30.83 48.43 -15.79
C SER A 49 -31.76 47.85 -14.70
N SER A 50 -31.71 48.51 -13.53
CA SER A 50 -32.72 48.59 -12.47
C SER A 50 -34.12 49.03 -13.00
N PRO A 51 -35.25 48.85 -12.26
CA PRO A 51 -35.49 49.59 -11.00
C PRO A 51 -36.19 48.81 -9.86
N VAL A 52 -35.83 49.23 -8.63
CA VAL A 52 -36.69 49.59 -7.48
C VAL A 52 -37.85 48.64 -7.10
N THR A 53 -37.81 48.08 -5.89
CA THR A 53 -38.83 48.36 -4.84
C THR A 53 -38.24 48.14 -3.45
N ARG A 54 -38.39 49.16 -2.60
CA ARG A 54 -38.09 49.23 -1.16
C ARG A 54 -39.06 48.38 -0.33
N LEU A 55 -38.57 47.85 0.78
CA LEU A 55 -39.15 47.84 2.14
C LEU A 55 -38.14 47.04 2.99
N GLY A 56 -37.44 47.50 4.03
CA GLY A 56 -37.54 48.71 4.82
C GLY A 56 -37.61 48.32 6.30
N VAL A 57 -36.44 48.35 6.99
CA VAL A 57 -36.25 48.79 8.41
C VAL A 57 -36.90 47.89 9.49
N SER A 58 -36.41 47.53 10.67
CA SER A 58 -35.34 47.84 11.65
C SER A 58 -35.45 46.69 12.67
N GLY A 59 -34.43 46.23 13.38
CA GLY A 59 -33.57 46.98 14.28
C GLY A 59 -33.02 46.04 15.36
N GLU A 60 -31.77 46.29 15.75
CA GLU A 60 -31.20 45.99 17.06
C GLU A 60 -31.01 47.36 17.77
N PRO A 61 -30.80 47.51 19.11
CA PRO A 61 -29.88 46.66 19.89
C PRO A 61 -30.04 46.53 21.44
N SER A 62 -29.36 45.51 22.01
CA SER A 62 -28.64 45.43 23.32
C SER A 62 -29.41 45.39 24.68
N PRO A 63 -28.74 45.27 25.86
CA PRO A 63 -28.09 44.07 26.45
C PRO A 63 -28.37 43.90 27.99
N CYS A 64 -27.94 42.82 28.66
CA CYS A 64 -27.67 42.73 30.13
C CYS A 64 -27.02 41.36 30.51
N THR A 65 -25.74 41.27 30.92
CA THR A 65 -25.10 41.34 32.27
C THR A 65 -24.79 39.99 32.98
N SER A 66 -23.47 39.73 33.12
CA SER A 66 -22.68 39.29 34.30
C SER A 66 -22.84 37.92 35.01
N SER A 67 -21.72 37.17 35.10
CA SER A 67 -21.00 36.69 36.33
C SER A 67 -20.00 35.56 35.95
N VAL A 68 -18.67 35.73 35.94
CA VAL A 68 -17.57 35.73 36.96
C VAL A 68 -17.15 34.36 37.56
N ARG A 69 -15.82 34.11 37.48
CA ARG A 69 -14.88 33.12 38.13
C ARG A 69 -14.33 32.04 37.17
N ASN A 70 -13.04 31.68 37.12
CA ASN A 70 -11.78 32.07 37.78
C ASN A 70 -10.59 31.55 36.92
N THR A 71 -9.46 32.27 36.92
CA THR A 71 -8.13 31.90 36.35
C THR A 71 -7.25 31.14 37.38
N PRO A 72 -6.04 30.55 37.08
CA PRO A 72 -4.78 31.21 36.64
C PRO A 72 -3.99 30.39 35.56
N GLY A 73 -2.96 30.84 34.84
CA GLY A 73 -2.14 32.07 34.74
C GLY A 73 -0.78 31.68 34.10
N VAL A 74 -0.20 32.49 33.19
CA VAL A 74 1.24 32.42 32.76
C VAL A 74 1.70 33.81 32.26
N ALA A 75 2.99 34.08 32.46
CA ALA A 75 3.69 35.37 32.56
C ALA A 75 4.12 36.10 31.26
N SER A 76 4.58 37.34 31.49
CA SER A 76 5.01 38.42 30.61
C SER A 76 6.45 38.31 30.07
N ALA A 77 6.72 38.90 28.89
CA ALA A 77 8.05 39.34 28.45
C ALA A 77 7.98 40.73 27.77
N GLN A 78 8.97 41.59 28.05
CA GLN A 78 9.09 43.01 27.67
C GLN A 78 9.98 43.25 26.42
N GLN A 79 9.77 44.36 25.71
CA GLN A 79 10.64 44.91 24.64
C GLN A 79 11.61 46.00 25.15
N PRO A 80 12.78 46.27 24.50
CA PRO A 80 13.66 47.39 24.84
C PRO A 80 13.56 48.59 23.85
N PRO A 81 14.06 49.80 24.23
CA PRO A 81 13.85 51.05 23.48
C PRO A 81 15.07 51.52 22.65
N VAL A 82 14.80 52.46 21.73
CA VAL A 82 15.76 53.12 20.80
C VAL A 82 16.23 54.46 21.38
N SER A 83 17.53 54.79 21.28
CA SER A 83 18.07 56.13 21.54
C SER A 83 19.04 56.57 20.43
N SER A 84 18.95 57.85 20.04
CA SER A 84 19.77 58.52 19.01
C SER A 84 20.77 59.49 19.65
N SER A 85 22.01 59.50 19.16
CA SER A 85 23.07 60.41 19.60
C SER A 85 23.20 61.62 18.66
N ARG A 86 23.30 62.82 19.24
CA ARG A 86 23.69 64.09 18.59
C ARG A 86 25.18 64.34 18.76
N VAL A 87 25.79 65.03 17.79
CA VAL A 87 27.09 65.72 17.92
C VAL A 87 26.88 67.22 17.54
N PRO A 88 27.54 68.20 18.21
CA PRO A 88 27.14 69.62 18.19
C PRO A 88 27.98 70.50 17.23
N LEU A 89 27.44 71.68 16.88
CA LEU A 89 28.20 72.78 16.25
C LEU A 89 27.85 74.13 16.90
N VAL A 90 28.88 74.98 16.99
CA VAL A 90 29.06 76.11 17.91
C VAL A 90 28.58 77.46 17.34
N SER A 91 28.29 78.35 18.30
CA SER A 91 27.83 79.75 18.35
C SER A 91 28.21 80.77 17.27
N GLY A 92 27.29 81.72 17.03
CA GLY A 92 27.55 83.07 16.52
C GLY A 92 26.35 83.99 16.80
N GLY A 93 26.58 85.11 17.48
CA GLY A 93 25.59 85.91 18.23
C GLY A 93 24.77 86.96 17.47
N ASP A 94 23.74 87.44 18.18
CA ASP A 94 22.76 88.46 17.79
C ASP A 94 23.36 89.88 17.72
N GLY A 95 23.05 90.57 16.62
CA GLY A 95 23.14 92.03 16.50
C GLY A 95 21.93 92.54 15.67
N PRO A 96 21.23 93.61 16.09
CA PRO A 96 19.97 94.00 15.46
C PRO A 96 20.25 94.80 14.17
N LEU A 97 19.90 94.25 13.00
CA LEU A 97 19.80 95.00 11.75
C LEU A 97 18.37 95.52 11.57
N THR A 98 18.26 96.84 11.59
CA THR A 98 17.08 97.66 11.29
C THR A 98 16.34 97.16 10.04
N SER A 99 15.06 96.83 10.21
CA SER A 99 14.20 96.25 9.17
C SER A 99 13.68 97.32 8.20
N GLU A 100 14.42 97.61 7.14
CA GLU A 100 13.77 98.11 5.93
C GLU A 100 13.12 96.93 5.18
N PRO A 101 11.85 97.04 4.76
CA PRO A 101 11.18 95.96 4.05
C PRO A 101 11.91 95.64 2.75
N PRO A 102 12.20 94.35 2.45
CA PRO A 102 12.97 94.00 1.27
C PRO A 102 12.27 94.52 0.01
N PRO A 103 13.05 95.04 -0.97
CA PRO A 103 12.52 95.73 -2.13
C PRO A 103 11.52 94.85 -2.89
N ARG A 104 10.54 95.49 -3.55
CA ARG A 104 9.36 94.82 -4.15
C ARG A 104 9.73 93.64 -5.07
N TRP A 105 10.87 93.70 -5.76
CA TRP A 105 11.36 92.61 -6.61
C TRP A 105 11.73 91.36 -5.79
N ALA A 106 12.33 91.51 -4.61
CA ALA A 106 12.71 90.40 -3.73
C ALA A 106 11.47 89.73 -3.11
N ARG A 107 10.43 90.52 -2.76
CA ARG A 107 9.13 89.99 -2.32
C ARG A 107 8.41 89.24 -3.44
N ARG A 108 8.47 89.73 -4.68
CA ARG A 108 7.90 89.03 -5.86
C ARG A 108 8.65 87.73 -6.15
N ARG A 109 9.99 87.73 -6.10
CA ARG A 109 10.79 86.51 -6.26
C ARG A 109 10.49 85.50 -5.16
N ARG A 110 10.44 85.91 -3.88
CA ARG A 110 10.07 84.99 -2.77
C ARG A 110 8.67 84.40 -2.93
N ARG A 111 7.68 85.21 -3.34
CA ARG A 111 6.32 84.71 -3.62
C ARG A 111 6.27 83.77 -4.83
N SER A 112 7.10 84.01 -5.84
CA SER A 112 7.22 83.14 -7.00
C SER A 112 7.83 81.79 -6.63
N VAL A 113 8.96 81.81 -5.92
CA VAL A 113 9.65 80.60 -5.44
C VAL A 113 8.77 79.80 -4.48
N ALA A 114 8.08 80.46 -3.54
CA ALA A 114 7.14 79.80 -2.64
C ALA A 114 5.95 79.16 -3.38
N ARG A 115 5.46 79.76 -4.47
CA ARG A 115 4.42 79.14 -5.32
C ARG A 115 4.94 77.93 -6.08
N THR A 116 6.16 78.00 -6.62
CA THR A 116 6.79 76.87 -7.31
C THR A 116 6.98 75.69 -6.35
N ILE A 117 7.53 75.93 -5.16
CA ILE A 117 7.73 74.90 -4.13
C ILE A 117 6.37 74.31 -3.68
N ALA A 118 5.35 75.14 -3.51
CA ALA A 118 4.01 74.65 -3.12
C ALA A 118 3.37 73.80 -4.23
N ALA A 119 3.58 74.14 -5.50
CA ALA A 119 3.11 73.35 -6.64
C ALA A 119 3.83 71.99 -6.71
N GLU A 120 5.15 71.97 -6.59
CA GLU A 120 5.94 70.74 -6.55
C GLU A 120 5.57 69.84 -5.37
N LEU A 121 5.37 70.40 -4.17
CA LEU A 121 4.91 69.63 -3.01
C LEU A 121 3.49 69.06 -3.19
N ALA A 122 2.60 69.79 -3.87
CA ALA A 122 1.25 69.30 -4.17
C ALA A 122 1.29 68.17 -5.20
N GLU A 123 2.15 68.27 -6.21
CA GLU A 123 2.36 67.24 -7.22
C GLU A 123 2.99 65.98 -6.62
N ASN A 124 4.02 66.14 -5.77
CA ASN A 124 4.63 65.02 -5.04
C ASN A 124 3.62 64.31 -4.12
N ARG A 125 2.74 65.05 -3.44
CA ARG A 125 1.65 64.46 -2.62
C ARG A 125 0.58 63.77 -3.46
N ARG A 126 0.40 64.17 -4.72
CA ARG A 126 -0.51 63.49 -5.66
C ARG A 126 0.09 62.17 -6.13
N LEU A 127 1.36 62.21 -6.56
CA LEU A 127 2.11 61.02 -6.99
C LEU A 127 2.24 59.98 -5.88
N ALA A 128 2.48 60.40 -4.63
CA ALA A 128 2.52 59.50 -3.48
C ALA A 128 1.18 58.77 -3.24
N ARG A 129 0.05 59.46 -3.43
CA ARG A 129 -1.29 58.85 -3.33
C ARG A 129 -1.58 57.90 -4.49
N GLU A 130 -1.16 58.26 -5.71
CA GLU A 130 -1.29 57.39 -6.88
C GLU A 130 -0.44 56.10 -6.74
N LEU A 131 0.77 56.20 -6.16
CA LEU A 131 1.62 55.05 -5.87
C LEU A 131 1.01 54.15 -4.80
N SER A 132 0.56 54.71 -3.68
CA SER A 132 -0.13 53.96 -2.61
C SER A 132 -1.34 53.21 -3.14
N LYS A 133 -2.15 53.85 -3.98
CA LYS A 133 -3.33 53.22 -4.59
C LYS A 133 -2.96 52.07 -5.55
N ARG A 134 -1.87 52.22 -6.31
CA ARG A 134 -1.35 51.15 -7.19
C ARG A 134 -0.80 49.97 -6.39
N GLU A 135 -0.22 50.21 -5.21
CA GLU A 135 0.26 49.15 -4.33
C GLU A 135 -0.90 48.39 -3.68
N GLU A 136 -1.95 49.08 -3.24
CA GLU A 136 -3.19 48.45 -2.76
C GLU A 136 -3.86 47.61 -3.87
N GLU A 137 -4.03 48.15 -5.07
CA GLU A 137 -4.60 47.40 -6.21
C GLU A 137 -3.74 46.18 -6.60
N LYS A 138 -2.43 46.24 -6.39
CA LYS A 138 -1.52 45.11 -6.62
C LYS A 138 -1.67 44.05 -5.52
N LEU A 139 -1.86 44.46 -4.27
CA LEU A 139 -2.08 43.57 -3.15
C LEU A 139 -3.43 42.83 -3.28
N ASP A 140 -4.49 43.55 -3.64
CA ASP A 140 -5.82 42.95 -3.89
C ASP A 140 -5.79 41.92 -5.02
N ARG A 141 -5.03 42.20 -6.10
CA ARG A 141 -4.82 41.22 -7.18
C ARG A 141 -4.05 39.99 -6.71
N LEU A 142 -3.04 40.17 -5.86
CA LEU A 142 -2.27 39.04 -5.33
C LEU A 142 -3.11 38.19 -4.36
N ILE A 143 -3.98 38.81 -3.56
CA ILE A 143 -4.94 38.11 -2.69
C ILE A 143 -5.92 37.32 -3.55
N ALA A 144 -6.51 37.93 -4.58
CA ALA A 144 -7.43 37.23 -5.48
C ALA A 144 -6.77 36.04 -6.21
N ILE A 145 -5.52 36.19 -6.66
CA ILE A 145 -4.73 35.08 -7.24
C ILE A 145 -4.47 33.99 -6.19
N GLY A 146 -4.18 34.37 -4.94
CA GLY A 146 -3.98 33.43 -3.84
C GLY A 146 -5.25 32.66 -3.46
N GLU A 147 -6.40 33.32 -3.43
CA GLU A 147 -7.70 32.70 -3.18
C GLU A 147 -8.11 31.77 -4.32
N GLU A 148 -7.90 32.16 -5.58
CA GLU A 148 -8.16 31.32 -6.75
C GLU A 148 -7.22 30.10 -6.77
N ALA A 149 -5.94 30.28 -6.45
CA ALA A 149 -4.98 29.17 -6.30
C ALA A 149 -5.35 28.24 -5.14
N SER A 150 -5.84 28.76 -4.01
CA SER A 150 -6.33 27.96 -2.89
C SER A 150 -7.59 27.18 -3.28
N ALA A 151 -8.55 27.80 -3.95
CA ALA A 151 -9.76 27.13 -4.42
C ALA A 151 -9.46 26.05 -5.46
N GLN A 152 -8.50 26.29 -6.37
CA GLN A 152 -8.00 25.29 -7.31
C GLN A 152 -7.27 24.15 -6.60
N GLN A 153 -6.50 24.44 -5.55
CA GLN A 153 -5.83 23.43 -4.74
C GLN A 153 -6.85 22.62 -3.92
N ASP A 154 -7.89 23.23 -3.39
CA ASP A 154 -8.96 22.56 -2.64
C ASP A 154 -9.81 21.68 -3.56
N ALA A 155 -10.17 22.17 -4.75
CA ALA A 155 -10.83 21.37 -5.78
C ALA A 155 -9.94 20.22 -6.27
N ALA A 156 -8.64 20.45 -6.46
CA ALA A 156 -7.68 19.40 -6.81
C ALA A 156 -7.48 18.39 -5.66
N ASN A 157 -7.52 18.84 -4.41
CA ASN A 157 -7.46 17.98 -3.23
C ASN A 157 -8.75 17.17 -3.07
N GLU A 158 -9.92 17.75 -3.38
CA GLU A 158 -11.20 17.06 -3.40
C GLU A 158 -11.26 16.03 -4.52
N LEU A 159 -10.85 16.39 -5.75
CA LEU A 159 -10.67 15.44 -6.85
C LEU A 159 -9.64 14.35 -6.54
N ARG A 160 -8.54 14.68 -5.85
CA ARG A 160 -7.57 13.69 -5.37
C ARG A 160 -8.18 12.79 -4.30
N ARG A 161 -8.95 13.33 -3.34
CA ARG A 161 -9.66 12.53 -2.34
C ARG A 161 -10.69 11.63 -3.01
N ASP A 162 -11.48 12.13 -3.95
CA ASP A 162 -12.47 11.37 -4.69
C ASP A 162 -11.82 10.32 -5.59
N ALA A 163 -10.69 10.64 -6.23
CA ALA A 163 -9.89 9.68 -6.97
C ALA A 163 -9.26 8.62 -6.06
N VAL A 164 -8.73 8.99 -4.89
CA VAL A 164 -8.21 8.06 -3.89
C VAL A 164 -9.33 7.19 -3.31
N VAL A 165 -10.52 7.74 -3.05
CA VAL A 165 -11.69 6.98 -2.60
C VAL A 165 -12.20 6.06 -3.70
N ALA A 166 -12.22 6.51 -4.96
CA ALA A 166 -12.60 5.69 -6.10
C ALA A 166 -11.59 4.59 -6.38
N VAL A 167 -10.29 4.88 -6.30
CA VAL A 167 -9.19 3.91 -6.43
C VAL A 167 -9.21 2.93 -5.26
N ARG A 168 -9.44 3.40 -4.02
CA ARG A 168 -9.61 2.51 -2.86
C ARG A 168 -10.84 1.64 -2.98
N ARG A 169 -11.99 2.18 -3.42
CA ARG A 169 -13.20 1.37 -3.68
C ARG A 169 -12.98 0.38 -4.82
N LEU A 170 -12.25 0.76 -5.86
CA LEU A 170 -11.85 -0.14 -6.94
C LEU A 170 -10.89 -1.21 -6.40
N ALA A 171 -9.92 -0.85 -5.56
CA ALA A 171 -8.96 -1.74 -4.94
C ALA A 171 -9.64 -2.71 -3.97
N THR A 172 -10.55 -2.26 -3.12
CA THR A 172 -11.36 -3.12 -2.23
C THR A 172 -12.28 -4.03 -3.05
N ALA A 173 -12.97 -3.51 -4.07
CA ALA A 173 -13.79 -4.34 -4.95
C ALA A 173 -12.94 -5.36 -5.74
N VAL A 174 -11.71 -5.00 -6.10
CA VAL A 174 -10.73 -5.88 -6.74
C VAL A 174 -10.20 -6.89 -5.74
N GLU A 175 -9.90 -6.53 -4.50
CA GLU A 175 -9.43 -7.42 -3.43
C GLU A 175 -10.51 -8.43 -3.03
N GLU A 176 -11.76 -7.98 -2.88
CA GLU A 176 -12.91 -8.85 -2.64
C GLU A 176 -13.16 -9.76 -3.85
N ALA A 177 -13.06 -9.20 -5.07
CA ALA A 177 -13.15 -9.99 -6.29
C ALA A 177 -12.02 -11.02 -6.40
N THR A 178 -10.80 -10.66 -6.00
CA THR A 178 -9.59 -11.48 -6.10
C THR A 178 -9.57 -12.54 -5.01
N GLY A 179 -10.04 -12.25 -3.80
CA GLY A 179 -10.13 -13.21 -2.70
C GLY A 179 -11.27 -14.22 -2.88
N ALA A 180 -12.45 -13.78 -3.32
CA ALA A 180 -13.55 -14.69 -3.70
C ALA A 180 -13.15 -15.53 -4.94
N PHE A 181 -12.43 -14.91 -5.87
CA PHE A 181 -11.89 -15.59 -7.04
C PHE A 181 -10.79 -16.60 -6.70
N GLN A 182 -9.81 -16.27 -5.85
CA GLN A 182 -8.75 -17.19 -5.43
C GLN A 182 -9.35 -18.42 -4.75
N LEU A 183 -10.36 -18.23 -3.89
CA LEU A 183 -11.11 -19.33 -3.29
C LEU A 183 -11.86 -20.17 -4.34
N GLY A 184 -12.43 -19.51 -5.34
CA GLY A 184 -13.09 -20.19 -6.47
C GLY A 184 -12.11 -20.92 -7.37
N LEU A 185 -10.94 -20.35 -7.67
CA LEU A 185 -9.90 -20.98 -8.48
C LEU A 185 -9.27 -22.16 -7.73
N GLU A 186 -9.05 -22.01 -6.42
CA GLU A 186 -8.56 -23.07 -5.56
C GLU A 186 -9.45 -24.31 -5.63
N LYS A 187 -10.77 -24.12 -5.51
CA LYS A 187 -11.75 -25.19 -5.37
C LYS A 187 -12.30 -25.71 -6.70
N LEU A 188 -12.44 -24.85 -7.72
CA LEU A 188 -13.02 -25.24 -9.00
C LEU A 188 -12.01 -25.88 -9.97
N LEU A 189 -10.71 -25.81 -9.65
CA LEU A 189 -9.66 -26.59 -10.33
C LEU A 189 -9.49 -28.00 -9.77
N GLN A 190 -10.21 -28.35 -8.69
CA GLN A 190 -10.27 -29.71 -8.15
C GLN A 190 -11.34 -30.54 -8.89
N SER A 191 -11.38 -31.84 -8.64
CA SER A 191 -12.43 -32.71 -9.17
C SER A 191 -13.80 -32.26 -8.67
N SER A 192 -14.86 -32.45 -9.46
CA SER A 192 -16.23 -32.18 -9.01
C SER A 192 -16.61 -33.02 -7.79
N ASP A 193 -16.00 -34.18 -7.59
CA ASP A 193 -16.21 -35.03 -6.42
C ASP A 193 -15.50 -34.54 -5.13
N ASP A 194 -14.66 -33.49 -5.22
CA ASP A 194 -13.94 -32.99 -4.06
C ASP A 194 -14.91 -32.35 -3.03
N PRO A 195 -14.85 -32.71 -1.73
CA PRO A 195 -15.72 -32.15 -0.71
C PRO A 195 -15.66 -30.62 -0.58
N GLN A 196 -14.49 -30.02 -0.79
CA GLN A 196 -14.30 -28.57 -0.77
C GLN A 196 -14.90 -27.91 -2.00
N ALA A 197 -14.76 -28.52 -3.18
CA ALA A 197 -15.41 -28.08 -4.41
C ALA A 197 -16.94 -28.14 -4.27
N GLN A 198 -17.50 -29.24 -3.76
CA GLN A 198 -18.93 -29.40 -3.52
C GLN A 198 -19.49 -28.40 -2.50
N LYS A 199 -18.74 -28.12 -1.43
CA LYS A 199 -19.10 -27.07 -0.49
C LYS A 199 -19.17 -25.71 -1.19
N TYR A 200 -18.16 -25.36 -1.98
CA TYR A 200 -18.14 -24.09 -2.71
C TYR A 200 -19.25 -23.98 -3.77
N ILE A 201 -19.54 -25.06 -4.50
CA ILE A 201 -20.65 -25.09 -5.46
C ILE A 201 -21.98 -24.76 -4.76
N ARG A 202 -22.22 -25.31 -3.56
CA ARG A 202 -23.43 -25.02 -2.78
C ARG A 202 -23.48 -23.59 -2.24
N ASP A 203 -22.35 -23.08 -1.77
CA ASP A 203 -22.26 -21.78 -1.11
C ASP A 203 -22.10 -20.62 -2.11
N SER A 204 -21.75 -20.91 -3.37
CA SER A 204 -21.54 -19.93 -4.42
C SER A 204 -22.84 -19.21 -4.78
N LYS A 205 -22.78 -17.88 -4.83
CA LYS A 205 -23.89 -17.02 -5.27
C LYS A 205 -24.14 -17.12 -6.79
N CYS A 206 -23.11 -17.52 -7.55
CA CYS A 206 -23.20 -17.77 -8.97
C CYS A 206 -23.36 -19.27 -9.21
N LEU A 207 -24.24 -19.65 -10.14
CA LEU A 207 -24.46 -21.06 -10.47
C LEU A 207 -23.17 -21.67 -11.04
N VAL A 208 -22.68 -22.72 -10.41
CA VAL A 208 -21.53 -23.50 -10.89
C VAL A 208 -22.05 -24.81 -11.44
N ILE A 209 -21.67 -25.14 -12.67
CA ILE A 209 -22.05 -26.38 -13.35
C ILE A 209 -20.83 -27.16 -13.80
N GLU A 210 -20.96 -28.48 -13.92
CA GLU A 210 -19.95 -29.31 -14.56
C GLU A 210 -20.26 -29.47 -16.05
N LYS A 211 -19.27 -29.14 -16.90
CA LYS A 211 -19.38 -29.30 -18.36
C LYS A 211 -18.06 -29.81 -18.93
N ASN A 212 -18.11 -30.97 -19.58
CA ASN A 212 -16.96 -31.69 -20.13
C ASN A 212 -15.91 -32.03 -19.05
N GLY A 213 -16.35 -32.47 -17.87
CA GLY A 213 -15.46 -32.84 -16.76
C GLY A 213 -14.75 -31.66 -16.09
N LYS A 214 -15.24 -30.43 -16.28
CA LYS A 214 -14.70 -29.21 -15.68
C LYS A 214 -15.81 -28.35 -15.10
N LEU A 215 -15.58 -27.79 -13.91
CA LEU A 215 -16.49 -26.86 -13.27
C LEU A 215 -16.40 -25.47 -13.92
N ARG A 216 -17.56 -24.85 -14.18
CA ARG A 216 -17.69 -23.56 -14.84
C ARG A 216 -18.78 -22.72 -14.20
N TYR A 217 -18.62 -21.40 -14.25
CA TYR A 217 -19.68 -20.47 -13.87
C TYR A 217 -20.70 -20.34 -15.01
N GLU A 218 -21.98 -20.49 -14.70
CA GLU A 218 -23.09 -20.16 -15.61
C GLU A 218 -23.56 -18.73 -15.31
N ILE A 219 -23.46 -17.88 -16.32
CA ILE A 219 -23.87 -16.47 -16.23
C ILE A 219 -24.99 -16.24 -17.22
N ASP A 220 -26.15 -15.84 -16.69
CA ASP A 220 -27.28 -15.39 -17.49
C ASP A 220 -27.05 -13.95 -17.93
N THR A 221 -26.90 -13.73 -19.24
CA THR A 221 -26.70 -12.40 -19.81
C THR A 221 -28.02 -11.71 -20.19
N GLY A 222 -29.15 -12.40 -20.03
CA GLY A 222 -30.49 -12.01 -20.48
C GLY A 222 -30.79 -12.40 -21.94
N GLU A 223 -29.77 -12.60 -22.77
CA GLU A 223 -29.90 -13.06 -24.16
C GLU A 223 -29.55 -14.55 -24.29
N GLU A 224 -28.47 -14.97 -23.63
CA GLU A 224 -28.03 -16.37 -23.58
C GLU A 224 -27.30 -16.71 -22.28
N LYS A 225 -27.29 -18.01 -21.95
CA LYS A 225 -26.46 -18.55 -20.86
C LYS A 225 -25.02 -18.70 -21.33
N LYS A 226 -24.11 -17.99 -20.68
CA LYS A 226 -22.68 -18.06 -20.96
C LYS A 226 -21.96 -18.90 -19.90
N PHE A 227 -21.07 -19.78 -20.35
CA PHE A 227 -20.24 -20.61 -19.48
C PHE A 227 -18.83 -20.03 -19.41
N VAL A 228 -18.40 -19.63 -18.23
CA VAL A 228 -17.11 -18.97 -18.01
C VAL A 228 -16.23 -19.88 -17.17
N ASN A 229 -15.00 -20.15 -17.64
CA ASN A 229 -14.05 -20.93 -16.87
C ASN A 229 -13.45 -20.05 -15.75
N PRO A 230 -13.07 -20.62 -14.59
CA PRO A 230 -12.37 -19.88 -13.55
C PRO A 230 -11.12 -19.15 -14.07
N GLU A 231 -10.33 -19.78 -14.92
CA GLU A 231 -9.11 -19.19 -15.49
C GLU A 231 -9.41 -17.93 -16.34
N ASP A 232 -10.55 -17.90 -17.02
CA ASP A 232 -10.99 -16.72 -17.80
C ASP A 232 -11.34 -15.54 -16.89
N VAL A 233 -11.87 -15.82 -15.68
CA VAL A 233 -12.14 -14.78 -14.68
C VAL A 233 -10.83 -14.19 -14.15
N ALA A 234 -9.84 -15.04 -13.83
CA ALA A 234 -8.49 -14.57 -13.48
C ALA A 234 -7.92 -13.66 -14.56
N ARG A 235 -8.00 -14.09 -15.82
CA ARG A 235 -7.49 -13.32 -16.95
C ARG A 235 -8.13 -11.95 -17.03
N LEU A 236 -9.45 -11.84 -16.85
CA LEU A 236 -10.16 -10.55 -16.84
C LEU A 236 -9.70 -9.65 -15.69
N ILE A 237 -9.50 -10.20 -14.49
CA ILE A 237 -8.98 -9.46 -13.34
C ILE A 237 -7.57 -8.93 -13.65
N PHE A 238 -6.68 -9.79 -14.15
CA PHE A 238 -5.32 -9.39 -14.54
C PHE A 238 -5.31 -8.34 -15.65
N SER A 239 -6.16 -8.48 -16.68
CA SER A 239 -6.29 -7.47 -17.73
C SER A 239 -6.69 -6.10 -17.15
N LYS A 240 -7.59 -6.08 -16.15
CA LYS A 240 -7.97 -4.84 -15.48
C LYS A 240 -6.84 -4.25 -14.65
N MET A 241 -6.10 -5.10 -13.94
CA MET A 241 -4.93 -4.66 -13.17
C MET A 241 -3.87 -4.06 -14.09
N LYS A 242 -3.65 -4.67 -15.26
CA LYS A 242 -2.74 -4.14 -16.27
C LYS A 242 -3.18 -2.78 -16.80
N GLU A 243 -4.45 -2.64 -17.15
CA GLU A 243 -5.03 -1.36 -17.60
C GLU A 243 -4.86 -0.27 -16.53
N THR A 244 -5.11 -0.62 -15.27
CA THR A 244 -4.97 0.29 -14.13
C THR A 244 -3.52 0.74 -13.95
N ALA A 245 -2.57 -0.20 -14.01
CA ALA A 245 -1.14 0.10 -13.93
C ALA A 245 -0.67 0.96 -15.10
N HIS A 246 -1.05 0.62 -16.33
CA HIS A 246 -0.71 1.39 -17.54
C HIS A 246 -1.25 2.82 -17.46
N PHE A 247 -2.51 2.99 -17.01
CA PHE A 247 -3.10 4.31 -16.83
C PHE A 247 -2.31 5.18 -15.83
N PHE A 248 -1.88 4.60 -14.71
CA PHE A 248 -1.15 5.33 -13.67
C PHE A 248 0.30 5.63 -14.05
N LEU A 249 0.99 4.68 -14.69
CA LEU A 249 2.41 4.80 -15.06
C LEU A 249 2.62 5.57 -16.37
N GLY A 250 1.62 5.64 -17.24
CA GLY A 250 1.75 6.23 -18.58
C GLY A 250 2.63 5.41 -19.53
N SER A 251 2.96 4.17 -19.17
CA SER A 251 3.81 3.25 -19.93
C SER A 251 3.38 1.79 -19.72
N ASP A 252 3.74 0.92 -20.65
CA ASP A 252 3.50 -0.52 -20.54
C ASP A 252 4.27 -1.13 -19.36
N ALA A 253 3.54 -1.53 -18.31
CA ALA A 253 4.03 -2.39 -17.24
C ALA A 253 3.71 -3.85 -17.59
N ASN A 254 4.70 -4.55 -18.16
CA ASN A 254 4.54 -5.94 -18.57
C ASN A 254 5.07 -6.92 -17.53
N ASP A 255 6.15 -6.58 -16.82
CA ASP A 255 6.75 -7.47 -15.83
C ASP A 255 5.94 -7.47 -14.52
N VAL A 256 5.64 -8.66 -13.99
CA VAL A 256 4.83 -8.81 -12.78
C VAL A 256 5.33 -9.92 -11.87
N VAL A 257 5.22 -9.69 -10.56
CA VAL A 257 5.26 -10.72 -9.52
C VAL A 257 3.84 -10.88 -8.97
N ILE A 258 3.39 -12.13 -8.86
CA ILE A 258 2.02 -12.44 -8.42
C ILE A 258 2.08 -13.19 -7.10
N THR A 259 1.22 -12.79 -6.16
CA THR A 259 1.14 -13.43 -4.85
C THR A 259 0.20 -14.63 -4.89
N VAL A 260 0.59 -15.71 -4.21
CA VAL A 260 -0.22 -16.93 -4.08
C VAL A 260 -0.34 -17.34 -2.61
N PRO A 261 -1.49 -17.88 -2.19
CA PRO A 261 -1.60 -18.56 -0.90
C PRO A 261 -0.54 -19.66 -0.76
N PHE A 262 -0.19 -20.00 0.48
CA PHE A 262 0.85 -21.01 0.73
C PHE A 262 0.38 -22.44 0.39
N ASP A 263 -0.90 -22.71 0.63
CA ASP A 263 -1.59 -23.98 0.36
C ASP A 263 -1.88 -24.24 -1.13
N PHE A 264 -1.64 -23.26 -2.00
CA PHE A 264 -1.77 -23.46 -3.45
C PHE A 264 -0.80 -24.53 -3.96
N GLY A 265 -1.35 -25.58 -4.58
CA GLY A 265 -0.61 -26.58 -5.31
C GLY A 265 -0.18 -26.12 -6.71
N GLU A 266 0.69 -26.90 -7.34
CA GLU A 266 1.29 -26.56 -8.65
C GLU A 266 0.25 -26.32 -9.76
N LYS A 267 -0.86 -27.08 -9.77
CA LYS A 267 -1.93 -26.88 -10.76
C LYS A 267 -2.56 -25.49 -10.65
N GLN A 268 -2.83 -25.02 -9.43
CA GLN A 268 -3.46 -23.72 -9.19
C GLN A 268 -2.47 -22.59 -9.50
N LYS A 269 -1.20 -22.74 -9.10
CA LYS A 269 -0.11 -21.80 -9.45
C LYS A 269 0.04 -21.66 -10.96
N ASN A 270 0.07 -22.78 -11.68
CA ASN A 270 0.20 -22.78 -13.14
C ASN A 270 -1.00 -22.11 -13.81
N ALA A 271 -2.23 -22.44 -13.40
CA ALA A 271 -3.44 -21.82 -13.93
C ALA A 271 -3.45 -20.29 -13.70
N LEU A 272 -3.04 -19.83 -12.52
CA LEU A 272 -2.95 -18.40 -12.21
C LEU A 272 -1.88 -17.70 -13.06
N GLY A 273 -0.69 -18.30 -13.19
CA GLY A 273 0.39 -17.78 -14.01
C GLY A 273 0.04 -17.75 -15.51
N GLU A 274 -0.64 -18.77 -16.02
CA GLU A 274 -1.14 -18.80 -17.41
C GLU A 274 -2.19 -17.72 -17.65
N ALA A 275 -3.12 -17.51 -16.72
CA ALA A 275 -4.12 -16.47 -16.85
C ALA A 275 -3.50 -15.06 -16.87
N ALA A 276 -2.46 -14.81 -16.07
CA ALA A 276 -1.71 -13.56 -16.11
C ALA A 276 -0.94 -13.37 -17.43
N ARG A 277 -0.30 -14.42 -17.95
CA ARG A 277 0.35 -14.40 -19.27
C ARG A 277 -0.65 -14.13 -20.39
N ALA A 278 -1.83 -14.75 -20.32
CA ALA A 278 -2.92 -14.52 -21.27
C ALA A 278 -3.51 -13.10 -21.18
N ALA A 279 -3.36 -12.43 -20.04
CA ALA A 279 -3.67 -11.01 -19.88
C ALA A 279 -2.55 -10.08 -20.39
N GLY A 280 -1.44 -10.64 -20.87
CA GLY A 280 -0.31 -9.92 -21.46
C GLY A 280 0.79 -9.56 -20.46
N PHE A 281 0.83 -10.13 -19.26
CA PHE A 281 1.96 -9.94 -18.35
C PHE A 281 3.12 -10.91 -18.65
N ASN A 282 4.35 -10.45 -18.44
CA ASN A 282 5.52 -11.29 -18.25
C ASN A 282 5.64 -11.65 -16.76
N VAL A 283 5.24 -12.87 -16.40
CA VAL A 283 5.25 -13.33 -15.01
C VAL A 283 6.67 -13.69 -14.61
N LEU A 284 7.32 -12.83 -13.81
CA LEU A 284 8.68 -13.03 -13.33
C LEU A 284 8.76 -14.12 -12.27
N ARG A 285 7.83 -14.08 -11.30
CA ARG A 285 7.78 -15.02 -10.18
C ARG A 285 6.38 -15.07 -9.57
N LEU A 286 6.02 -16.25 -9.03
CA LEU A 286 4.94 -16.40 -8.08
C LEU A 286 5.56 -16.41 -6.67
N ILE A 287 5.12 -15.51 -5.80
CA ILE A 287 5.62 -15.40 -4.43
C ILE A 287 4.52 -15.79 -3.44
N HIS A 288 4.88 -16.50 -2.38
CA HIS A 288 3.92 -16.79 -1.31
C HIS A 288 3.55 -15.51 -0.56
N GLU A 289 2.26 -15.32 -0.32
CA GLU A 289 1.72 -14.19 0.44
C GLU A 289 2.45 -13.92 1.78
N PRO A 290 2.73 -14.93 2.64
CA PRO A 290 3.43 -14.66 3.90
C PRO A 290 4.89 -14.19 3.67
N SER A 291 5.56 -14.68 2.61
CA SER A 291 6.90 -14.19 2.24
C SER A 291 6.86 -12.75 1.72
N ALA A 292 5.85 -12.41 0.91
CA ALA A 292 5.64 -11.03 0.46
C ALA A 292 5.40 -10.10 1.65
N ALA A 293 4.64 -10.54 2.66
CA ALA A 293 4.42 -9.75 3.86
C ALA A 293 5.71 -9.42 4.62
N LEU A 294 6.65 -10.37 4.73
CA LEU A 294 7.96 -10.14 5.35
C LEU A 294 8.82 -9.18 4.53
N LEU A 295 8.81 -9.31 3.19
CA LEU A 295 9.52 -8.40 2.29
C LEU A 295 9.07 -6.95 2.45
N ALA A 296 7.76 -6.72 2.58
CA ALA A 296 7.19 -5.39 2.72
C ALA A 296 7.76 -4.62 3.92
N TYR A 297 8.08 -5.33 4.99
CA TYR A 297 8.67 -4.78 6.21
C TYR A 297 10.21 -4.88 6.23
N GLY A 298 10.85 -5.31 5.14
CA GLY A 298 12.30 -5.50 5.07
C GLY A 298 12.84 -6.53 6.09
N ILE A 299 11.99 -7.42 6.59
CA ILE A 299 12.38 -8.33 7.69
C ILE A 299 13.45 -9.29 7.17
N GLY A 300 14.57 -9.38 7.90
CA GLY A 300 15.69 -10.24 7.54
C GLY A 300 16.67 -9.64 6.54
N GLN A 301 16.46 -8.41 6.06
CA GLN A 301 17.39 -7.71 5.17
C GLN A 301 18.58 -7.10 5.93
N ASP A 302 18.43 -6.77 7.22
CA ASP A 302 19.45 -6.01 7.99
C ASP A 302 20.18 -6.83 9.06
N SER A 303 19.86 -8.12 9.20
CA SER A 303 20.39 -9.00 10.25
C SER A 303 21.35 -10.06 9.65
N PRO A 304 22.68 -9.86 9.74
CA PRO A 304 23.67 -10.79 9.18
C PRO A 304 23.84 -12.10 9.97
N THR A 305 23.26 -12.23 11.19
CA THR A 305 23.57 -13.37 12.09
C THR A 305 22.41 -13.91 12.95
N GLY A 306 21.17 -13.41 12.80
CA GLY A 306 20.02 -13.87 13.59
C GLY A 306 19.07 -14.80 12.82
N LYS A 307 18.72 -15.94 13.43
CA LYS A 307 17.46 -16.62 13.14
C LYS A 307 16.34 -15.85 13.83
N SER A 308 15.27 -15.52 13.10
CA SER A 308 14.10 -14.85 13.66
C SER A 308 12.85 -15.62 13.26
N ASN A 309 12.01 -15.96 14.24
CA ASN A 309 10.69 -16.50 13.99
C ASN A 309 9.68 -15.36 13.91
N VAL A 310 8.87 -15.35 12.87
CA VAL A 310 7.88 -14.31 12.59
C VAL A 310 6.54 -14.97 12.35
N LEU A 311 5.51 -14.47 13.02
CA LEU A 311 4.13 -14.90 12.76
C LEU A 311 3.47 -13.92 11.80
N VAL A 312 2.98 -14.41 10.67
CA VAL A 312 2.17 -13.64 9.72
C VAL A 312 0.71 -13.98 9.98
N PHE A 313 -0.08 -12.98 10.36
CA PHE A 313 -1.52 -13.09 10.56
C PHE A 313 -2.25 -12.36 9.42
N LYS A 314 -2.82 -13.11 8.48
CA LYS A 314 -3.60 -12.58 7.35
C LYS A 314 -5.09 -12.82 7.57
N LEU A 315 -5.86 -11.77 7.86
CA LEU A 315 -7.32 -11.82 7.87
C LEU A 315 -7.88 -11.03 6.68
N GLY A 316 -8.25 -11.76 5.63
CA GLY A 316 -8.79 -11.18 4.40
C GLY A 316 -10.29 -10.95 4.45
N GLY A 317 -10.89 -10.78 3.27
CA GLY A 317 -12.34 -10.72 3.10
C GLY A 317 -13.01 -12.08 3.33
N THR A 318 -12.41 -13.16 2.84
CA THR A 318 -13.04 -14.49 2.81
C THR A 318 -12.41 -15.52 3.75
N SER A 319 -11.12 -15.38 4.06
CA SER A 319 -10.37 -16.36 4.84
C SER A 319 -9.38 -15.73 5.83
N LEU A 320 -9.04 -16.52 6.84
CA LEU A 320 -7.94 -16.32 7.78
C LEU A 320 -6.81 -17.26 7.38
N SER A 321 -5.58 -16.75 7.27
CA SER A 321 -4.37 -17.56 7.12
C SER A 321 -3.33 -17.09 8.13
N ILE A 322 -2.75 -18.03 8.86
CA ILE A 322 -1.74 -17.78 9.87
C ILE A 322 -0.52 -18.63 9.52
N SER A 323 0.65 -18.01 9.44
CA SER A 323 1.90 -18.69 9.11
C SER A 323 2.99 -18.38 10.13
N VAL A 324 3.68 -19.41 10.62
CA VAL A 324 4.95 -19.24 11.35
C VAL A 324 6.09 -19.37 10.35
N MET A 325 6.94 -18.36 10.29
CA MET A 325 8.06 -18.28 9.36
C MET A 325 9.38 -18.15 10.11
N GLU A 326 10.39 -18.88 9.67
CA GLU A 326 11.78 -18.65 10.04
C GLU A 326 12.44 -17.74 9.01
N VAL A 327 13.12 -16.71 9.50
CA VAL A 327 13.91 -15.77 8.71
C VAL A 327 15.36 -15.95 9.07
N ASN A 328 16.19 -16.24 8.07
CA ASN A 328 17.63 -16.36 8.23
C ASN A 328 18.36 -15.68 7.07
N SER A 329 18.98 -14.53 7.35
CA SER A 329 19.80 -13.79 6.36
C SER A 329 19.08 -13.55 5.02
N GLY A 330 17.84 -13.04 5.08
CA GLY A 330 16.99 -12.79 3.91
C GLY A 330 16.31 -14.04 3.32
N ILE A 331 16.57 -15.24 3.85
CA ILE A 331 15.88 -16.46 3.45
C ILE A 331 14.64 -16.65 4.31
N TYR A 332 13.48 -16.70 3.66
CA TYR A 332 12.20 -16.98 4.31
C TYR A 332 11.83 -18.46 4.16
N ARG A 333 11.58 -19.11 5.29
CA ARG A 333 11.11 -20.50 5.34
C ARG A 333 9.80 -20.54 6.11
N VAL A 334 8.72 -20.97 5.44
CA VAL A 334 7.45 -21.26 6.12
C VAL A 334 7.63 -22.56 6.91
N LEU A 335 7.45 -22.50 8.22
CA LEU A 335 7.53 -23.67 9.11
C LEU A 335 6.17 -24.37 9.22
N SER A 336 5.12 -23.58 9.40
CA SER A 336 3.74 -24.08 9.48
C SER A 336 2.76 -23.00 9.00
N THR A 337 1.64 -23.43 8.43
CA THR A 337 0.53 -22.56 8.01
C THR A 337 -0.80 -23.24 8.34
N ASN A 338 -1.76 -22.46 8.83
CA ASN A 338 -3.15 -22.87 8.96
C ASN A 338 -4.05 -21.83 8.27
N THR A 339 -4.92 -22.30 7.37
CA THR A 339 -5.90 -21.47 6.64
C THR A 339 -7.32 -21.91 7.01
N ASP A 340 -8.13 -20.99 7.56
CA ASP A 340 -9.55 -21.19 7.81
C ASP A 340 -10.41 -20.34 6.86
N ASN A 341 -11.14 -21.03 5.99
CA ASN A 341 -12.07 -20.43 5.03
C ASN A 341 -13.46 -20.10 5.63
N ASN A 342 -13.69 -20.39 6.91
CA ASN A 342 -14.93 -20.09 7.63
C ASN A 342 -14.80 -18.85 8.53
N ILE A 343 -13.68 -18.13 8.44
CA ILE A 343 -13.40 -16.91 9.20
C ILE A 343 -12.86 -15.88 8.21
N GLY A 344 -13.54 -14.74 8.08
CA GLY A 344 -13.13 -13.68 7.16
C GLY A 344 -13.99 -12.43 7.33
N GLY A 345 -13.59 -11.33 6.69
CA GLY A 345 -14.31 -10.06 6.68
C GLY A 345 -15.81 -10.18 6.37
N THR A 346 -16.21 -11.09 5.48
CA THR A 346 -17.61 -11.36 5.13
C THR A 346 -18.40 -11.90 6.32
N HIS A 347 -17.82 -12.76 7.16
CA HIS A 347 -18.48 -13.33 8.33
C HIS A 347 -18.74 -12.27 9.42
N PHE A 348 -17.83 -11.30 9.58
CA PHE A 348 -18.06 -10.13 10.43
C PHE A 348 -19.19 -9.25 9.88
N THR A 349 -19.20 -9.02 8.56
CA THR A 349 -20.27 -8.29 7.86
C THR A 349 -21.62 -8.99 8.02
N GLU A 350 -21.68 -10.32 7.86
CA GLU A 350 -22.89 -11.12 8.04
C GLU A 350 -23.42 -11.05 9.48
N THR A 351 -22.53 -11.16 10.47
CA THR A 351 -22.89 -11.04 11.88
C THR A 351 -23.55 -9.68 12.16
N LEU A 352 -22.99 -8.61 11.61
CA LEU A 352 -23.55 -7.26 11.74
C LEU A 352 -24.88 -7.11 10.96
N ALA A 353 -24.97 -7.64 9.74
CA ALA A 353 -26.20 -7.62 8.95
C ALA A 353 -27.35 -8.36 9.63
N GLN A 354 -27.08 -9.50 10.28
CA GLN A 354 -28.07 -10.23 11.08
C GLN A 354 -28.54 -9.45 12.30
N TYR A 355 -27.63 -8.70 12.94
CA TYR A 355 -28.02 -7.76 14.00
C TYR A 355 -28.93 -6.65 13.45
N LEU A 356 -28.58 -6.02 12.33
CA LEU A 356 -29.41 -5.00 11.70
C LEU A 356 -30.79 -5.53 11.28
N ALA A 357 -30.88 -6.76 10.75
CA ALA A 357 -32.15 -7.41 10.46
C ALA A 357 -33.01 -7.62 11.73
N SER A 358 -32.36 -7.97 12.85
CA SER A 358 -33.02 -8.11 14.15
C SER A 358 -33.55 -6.77 14.67
N GLU A 359 -32.79 -5.69 14.48
CA GLU A 359 -33.22 -4.33 14.83
C GLU A 359 -34.38 -3.85 13.96
N PHE A 360 -34.37 -4.16 12.65
CA PHE A 360 -35.50 -3.89 11.77
C PHE A 360 -36.75 -4.64 12.25
N GLN A 361 -36.62 -5.94 12.55
CA GLN A 361 -37.72 -6.75 13.08
C GLN A 361 -38.24 -6.20 14.42
N ARG A 362 -37.36 -5.70 15.29
CA ARG A 362 -37.73 -5.09 16.57
C ARG A 362 -38.55 -3.82 16.36
N SER A 363 -38.12 -2.94 15.45
CA SER A 363 -38.73 -1.64 15.18
C SER A 363 -40.02 -1.71 14.36
N PHE A 364 -40.04 -2.56 13.32
CA PHE A 364 -41.12 -2.61 12.33
C PHE A 364 -41.97 -3.88 12.39
N LYS A 365 -41.61 -4.86 13.24
CA LYS A 365 -42.34 -6.14 13.41
C LYS A 365 -42.37 -7.04 12.18
N HIS A 366 -41.51 -6.80 11.19
CA HIS A 366 -41.33 -7.63 10.00
C HIS A 366 -39.94 -8.26 9.95
N ASP A 367 -39.85 -9.55 9.61
CA ASP A 367 -38.56 -10.22 9.41
C ASP A 367 -38.14 -10.14 7.93
N VAL A 368 -37.04 -9.43 7.67
CA VAL A 368 -36.50 -9.23 6.32
C VAL A 368 -35.53 -10.33 5.88
N ARG A 369 -35.19 -11.29 6.76
CA ARG A 369 -34.23 -12.37 6.44
C ARG A 369 -34.68 -13.25 5.27
N GLY A 370 -35.98 -13.39 5.07
CA GLY A 370 -36.55 -14.11 3.91
C GLY A 370 -36.48 -13.32 2.59
N ASN A 371 -36.17 -12.02 2.62
CA ASN A 371 -36.10 -11.16 1.44
C ASN A 371 -34.65 -10.97 1.00
N ALA A 372 -34.26 -11.67 -0.07
CA ALA A 372 -32.89 -11.62 -0.60
C ALA A 372 -32.42 -10.19 -0.95
N ARG A 373 -33.31 -9.35 -1.52
CA ARG A 373 -32.98 -7.97 -1.88
C ARG A 373 -32.71 -7.10 -0.65
N ALA A 374 -33.53 -7.25 0.39
CA ALA A 374 -33.34 -6.52 1.64
C ALA A 374 -32.05 -6.96 2.34
N MET A 375 -31.75 -8.26 2.36
CA MET A 375 -30.51 -8.79 2.94
C MET A 375 -29.26 -8.29 2.21
N VAL A 376 -29.28 -8.17 0.88
CA VAL A 376 -28.15 -7.57 0.14
C VAL A 376 -27.95 -6.09 0.52
N LYS A 377 -29.04 -5.31 0.65
CA LYS A 377 -28.95 -3.91 1.14
C LYS A 377 -28.33 -3.85 2.54
N LEU A 378 -28.76 -4.73 3.45
CA LEU A 378 -28.23 -4.82 4.81
C LEU A 378 -26.76 -5.22 4.83
N MET A 379 -26.35 -6.19 4.01
CA MET A 379 -24.95 -6.62 3.88
C MET A 379 -24.05 -5.47 3.44
N ASN A 380 -24.45 -4.71 2.42
CA ASN A 380 -23.65 -3.57 1.93
C ASN A 380 -23.53 -2.46 2.98
N SER A 381 -24.63 -2.18 3.70
CA SER A 381 -24.63 -1.19 4.80
C SER A 381 -23.78 -1.66 5.98
N ALA A 382 -23.90 -2.93 6.37
CA ALA A 382 -23.09 -3.55 7.42
C ALA A 382 -21.60 -3.52 7.06
N ASP A 383 -21.24 -3.77 5.81
CA ASP A 383 -19.84 -3.73 5.39
C ASP A 383 -19.26 -2.31 5.51
N THR A 384 -20.02 -1.31 5.05
CA THR A 384 -19.65 0.11 5.20
C THR A 384 -19.53 0.52 6.67
N ALA A 385 -20.46 0.06 7.51
CA ALA A 385 -20.44 0.33 8.94
C ALA A 385 -19.23 -0.35 9.62
N LYS A 386 -18.92 -1.61 9.30
CA LYS A 386 -17.73 -2.33 9.78
C LYS A 386 -16.45 -1.54 9.49
N HIS A 387 -16.28 -1.07 8.25
CA HIS A 387 -15.12 -0.26 7.88
C HIS A 387 -15.04 1.04 8.70
N SER A 388 -16.18 1.72 8.87
CA SER A 388 -16.26 2.95 9.67
C SER A 388 -15.93 2.70 11.15
N LEU A 389 -16.37 1.57 11.71
CA LEU A 389 -16.14 1.20 13.10
C LEU A 389 -14.68 0.85 13.41
N SER A 390 -13.87 0.53 12.40
CA SER A 390 -12.42 0.35 12.57
C SER A 390 -11.69 1.65 12.90
N THR A 391 -12.30 2.82 12.65
CA THR A 391 -11.73 4.15 12.96
C THR A 391 -12.59 4.96 13.91
N LEU A 392 -13.91 4.92 13.76
CA LEU A 392 -14.89 5.67 14.55
C LEU A 392 -15.51 4.83 15.68
N GLY A 393 -16.00 5.50 16.72
CA GLY A 393 -16.69 4.86 17.85
C GLY A 393 -18.12 4.41 17.55
N SER A 394 -18.73 4.90 16.48
CA SER A 394 -20.07 4.53 16.01
C SER A 394 -20.21 4.73 14.50
N ALA A 395 -21.16 4.04 13.89
CA ALA A 395 -21.50 4.15 12.47
C ALA A 395 -23.02 4.09 12.30
N ASN A 396 -23.56 4.98 11.45
CA ASN A 396 -24.99 4.99 11.15
C ASN A 396 -25.30 4.17 9.90
N CYS A 397 -26.28 3.28 10.00
CA CYS A 397 -26.79 2.45 8.92
C CYS A 397 -28.15 2.98 8.47
N PHE A 398 -28.16 3.86 7.46
CA PHE A 398 -29.38 4.35 6.83
C PHE A 398 -29.65 3.64 5.51
N LEU A 399 -30.86 3.10 5.35
CA LEU A 399 -31.32 2.39 4.16
C LEU A 399 -32.72 2.86 3.77
N ASP A 400 -32.80 3.55 2.63
CA ASP A 400 -34.06 3.93 1.99
C ASP A 400 -34.79 2.68 1.46
N SER A 401 -36.09 2.61 1.76
CA SER A 401 -37.04 1.61 1.26
C SER A 401 -36.47 0.20 1.38
N LEU A 402 -36.09 -0.19 2.59
CA LEU A 402 -35.48 -1.48 2.87
C LEU A 402 -36.48 -2.61 2.60
N TYR A 403 -37.72 -2.46 3.09
CA TYR A 403 -38.79 -3.45 2.93
C TYR A 403 -40.15 -2.75 2.82
N GLU A 404 -40.92 -3.06 1.77
CA GLU A 404 -42.28 -2.51 1.54
C GLU A 404 -42.40 -0.98 1.69
N GLY A 405 -41.40 -0.23 1.23
CA GLY A 405 -41.40 1.24 1.32
C GLY A 405 -40.94 1.80 2.66
N GLN A 406 -40.57 0.95 3.63
CA GLN A 406 -40.10 1.38 4.94
C GLN A 406 -38.60 1.66 4.93
N ASP A 407 -38.24 2.87 5.34
CA ASP A 407 -36.84 3.26 5.58
C ASP A 407 -36.34 2.65 6.88
N PHE A 408 -35.04 2.39 6.95
CA PHE A 408 -34.38 1.88 8.13
C PHE A 408 -33.22 2.77 8.53
N ASP A 409 -33.18 3.15 9.80
CA ASP A 409 -32.11 3.94 10.41
C ASP A 409 -31.66 3.27 11.71
N CYS A 410 -30.37 2.97 11.81
CA CYS A 410 -29.80 2.28 12.97
C CYS A 410 -28.35 2.71 13.20
N ASN A 411 -28.09 3.32 14.35
CA ASN A 411 -26.73 3.65 14.77
C ASN A 411 -26.12 2.49 15.57
N VAL A 412 -24.94 2.01 15.15
CA VAL A 412 -24.22 0.91 15.78
C VAL A 412 -22.94 1.46 16.42
N SER A 413 -22.70 1.14 17.70
CA SER A 413 -21.44 1.49 18.36
C SER A 413 -20.36 0.42 18.13
N ARG A 414 -19.09 0.81 18.20
CA ARG A 414 -17.95 -0.11 18.10
C ARG A 414 -18.04 -1.20 19.17
N ALA A 415 -18.34 -0.83 20.42
CA ALA A 415 -18.50 -1.78 21.51
C ALA A 415 -19.60 -2.82 21.22
N ARG A 416 -20.70 -2.42 20.56
CA ARG A 416 -21.75 -3.36 20.16
C ARG A 416 -21.28 -4.31 19.07
N PHE A 417 -20.62 -3.80 18.04
CA PHE A 417 -20.02 -4.64 17.00
C PHE A 417 -19.01 -5.63 17.57
N GLU A 418 -18.13 -5.17 18.46
CA GLU A 418 -17.12 -6.01 19.09
C GLU A 418 -17.73 -7.12 19.95
N LEU A 419 -18.81 -6.82 20.69
CA LEU A 419 -19.56 -7.80 21.45
C LEU A 419 -20.20 -8.86 20.54
N LEU A 420 -20.85 -8.44 19.44
CA LEU A 420 -21.48 -9.34 18.47
C LEU A 420 -20.45 -10.27 17.83
N CYS A 421 -19.26 -9.76 17.54
CA CYS A 421 -18.20 -10.49 16.86
C CYS A 421 -17.24 -11.21 17.82
N SER A 422 -17.46 -11.15 19.13
CA SER A 422 -16.60 -11.80 20.12
C SER A 422 -16.34 -13.30 19.84
N PRO A 423 -17.33 -14.11 19.40
CA PRO A 423 -17.07 -15.50 19.05
C PRO A 423 -16.09 -15.65 17.88
N LEU A 424 -16.16 -14.77 16.87
CA LEU A 424 -15.25 -14.79 15.73
C LEU A 424 -13.84 -14.36 16.12
N PHE A 425 -13.69 -13.32 16.96
CA PHE A 425 -12.37 -12.92 17.46
C PHE A 425 -11.70 -14.03 18.28
N ASN A 426 -12.46 -14.71 19.14
CA ASN A 426 -11.94 -15.82 19.92
C ASN A 426 -11.45 -16.95 19.00
N LYS A 427 -12.21 -17.30 17.94
CA LYS A 427 -11.75 -18.27 16.94
C LYS A 427 -10.45 -17.87 16.26
N CYS A 428 -10.26 -16.58 15.93
CA CYS A 428 -8.98 -16.11 15.39
C CYS A 428 -7.82 -16.34 16.37
N ILE A 429 -8.03 -16.09 17.66
CA ILE A 429 -6.99 -16.29 18.69
C ILE A 429 -6.70 -17.77 18.91
N GLU A 430 -7.73 -18.63 18.95
CA GLU A 430 -7.55 -20.07 19.07
C GLU A 430 -6.78 -20.64 17.87
N ALA A 431 -7.06 -20.17 16.64
CA ALA A 431 -6.31 -20.59 15.46
C ALA A 431 -4.80 -20.24 15.55
N ILE A 432 -4.45 -19.12 16.21
CA ILE A 432 -3.04 -18.79 16.50
C ILE A 432 -2.46 -19.79 17.51
N ARG A 433 -3.17 -20.08 18.59
CA ARG A 433 -2.71 -21.01 19.65
C ARG A 433 -2.51 -22.42 19.09
N GLU A 434 -3.47 -22.92 18.33
CA GLU A 434 -3.40 -24.23 17.68
C GLU A 434 -2.20 -24.33 16.74
N LEU A 435 -1.93 -23.29 15.93
CA LEU A 435 -0.78 -23.28 15.03
C LEU A 435 0.54 -23.31 15.79
N LEU A 436 0.67 -22.51 16.87
CA LEU A 436 1.86 -22.48 17.71
C LEU A 436 2.10 -23.86 18.37
N GLU A 437 1.07 -24.47 18.93
CA GLU A 437 1.14 -25.80 19.53
C GLU A 437 1.58 -26.87 18.49
N GLN A 438 0.96 -26.87 17.30
CA GLN A 438 1.30 -27.81 16.22
C GLN A 438 2.73 -27.64 15.70
N SER A 439 3.25 -26.41 15.74
CA SER A 439 4.60 -26.10 15.28
C SER A 439 5.66 -26.22 16.39
N GLY A 440 5.25 -26.53 17.62
CA GLY A 440 6.15 -26.64 18.77
C GLY A 440 6.72 -25.31 19.25
N PHE A 441 6.04 -24.20 18.96
CA PHE A 441 6.42 -22.86 19.37
C PHE A 441 5.53 -22.35 20.52
N THR A 442 6.10 -21.52 21.37
CA THR A 442 5.38 -20.72 22.36
C THR A 442 5.28 -19.26 21.88
N ALA A 443 4.47 -18.44 22.56
CA ALA A 443 4.37 -17.02 22.23
C ALA A 443 5.72 -16.28 22.37
N ASP A 444 6.57 -16.73 23.29
CA ASP A 444 7.89 -16.13 23.56
C ASP A 444 8.93 -16.47 22.47
N ASP A 445 8.70 -17.55 21.71
CA ASP A 445 9.59 -17.94 20.62
C ASP A 445 9.39 -17.11 19.35
N ILE A 446 8.32 -16.31 19.29
CA ILE A 446 7.98 -15.43 18.16
C ILE A 446 8.62 -14.05 18.38
N ASN A 447 9.45 -13.60 17.44
CA ASN A 447 10.16 -12.33 17.56
C ASN A 447 9.37 -11.14 17.02
N LYS A 448 8.51 -11.35 16.02
CA LYS A 448 7.67 -10.32 15.40
C LYS A 448 6.34 -10.90 14.94
N VAL A 449 5.29 -10.08 14.97
CA VAL A 449 3.98 -10.41 14.39
C VAL A 449 3.66 -9.42 13.28
N VAL A 450 3.38 -9.91 12.07
CA VAL A 450 2.99 -9.10 10.91
C VAL A 450 1.49 -9.23 10.69
N LEU A 451 0.78 -8.10 10.63
CA LEU A 451 -0.65 -8.06 10.32
C LEU A 451 -0.89 -7.76 8.83
N CYS A 452 -1.64 -8.63 8.17
CA CYS A 452 -2.01 -8.51 6.76
C CYS A 452 -3.53 -8.68 6.57
N GLY A 453 -4.05 -8.16 5.46
CA GLY A 453 -5.45 -8.25 5.08
C GLY A 453 -6.34 -7.19 5.74
N GLY A 454 -7.30 -6.66 4.98
CA GLY A 454 -8.11 -5.50 5.38
C GLY A 454 -8.88 -5.70 6.70
N SER A 455 -9.31 -6.91 7.02
CA SER A 455 -10.03 -7.20 8.27
C SER A 455 -9.12 -7.17 9.50
N SER A 456 -7.80 -7.25 9.33
CA SER A 456 -6.83 -7.04 10.42
C SER A 456 -6.80 -5.60 10.93
N ARG A 457 -7.53 -4.67 10.30
CA ARG A 457 -7.73 -3.29 10.79
C ARG A 457 -8.66 -3.19 11.99
N ILE A 458 -9.40 -4.26 12.33
CA ILE A 458 -10.35 -4.23 13.45
C ILE A 458 -9.59 -4.04 14.79
N PRO A 459 -9.81 -2.94 15.53
CA PRO A 459 -9.01 -2.60 16.71
C PRO A 459 -9.03 -3.66 17.80
N ARG A 460 -10.20 -4.27 18.06
CA ARG A 460 -10.33 -5.32 19.07
C ARG A 460 -9.46 -6.54 18.77
N LEU A 461 -9.37 -6.92 17.51
CA LEU A 461 -8.56 -8.06 17.09
C LEU A 461 -7.07 -7.77 17.25
N GLN A 462 -6.62 -6.58 16.86
CA GLN A 462 -5.24 -6.13 17.08
C GLN A 462 -4.87 -6.14 18.56
N GLN A 463 -5.77 -5.66 19.42
CA GLN A 463 -5.56 -5.69 20.87
C GLN A 463 -5.45 -7.13 21.40
N MET A 464 -6.34 -8.03 20.98
CA MET A 464 -6.32 -9.43 21.43
C MET A 464 -5.05 -10.16 20.96
N ILE A 465 -4.55 -9.86 19.76
CA ILE A 465 -3.26 -10.38 19.27
C ILE A 465 -2.11 -9.80 20.09
N LYS A 466 -2.11 -8.50 20.37
CA LYS A 466 -1.10 -7.85 21.22
C LYS A 466 -1.09 -8.42 22.64
N ASP A 467 -2.25 -8.73 23.21
CA ASP A 467 -2.38 -9.36 24.53
C ASP A 467 -1.81 -10.79 24.54
N LEU A 468 -1.89 -11.50 23.41
CA LEU A 468 -1.27 -12.83 23.24
C LEU A 468 0.26 -12.75 23.15
N PHE A 469 0.80 -11.66 22.60
CA PHE A 469 2.24 -11.46 22.41
C PHE A 469 2.72 -10.15 23.07
N PRO A 470 2.70 -10.04 24.41
CA PRO A 470 2.92 -8.76 25.10
C PRO A 470 4.34 -8.21 24.93
N ALA A 471 5.33 -9.07 24.73
CA ALA A 471 6.74 -8.70 24.55
C ALA A 471 7.15 -8.55 23.07
N VAL A 472 6.23 -8.81 22.14
CA VAL A 472 6.53 -8.89 20.71
C VAL A 472 6.05 -7.65 19.99
N GLU A 473 6.85 -7.17 19.04
CA GLU A 473 6.44 -6.08 18.18
C GLU A 473 5.35 -6.53 17.20
N LEU A 474 4.21 -5.84 17.26
CA LEU A 474 3.12 -5.98 16.30
C LEU A 474 3.32 -4.96 15.17
N LEU A 475 3.75 -5.43 14.00
CA LEU A 475 4.06 -4.60 12.86
C LEU A 475 2.78 -4.13 12.17
N ASN A 476 2.56 -2.82 12.21
CA ASN A 476 1.39 -2.14 11.65
C ASN A 476 1.71 -0.79 10.97
N SER A 477 2.99 -0.50 10.69
CA SER A 477 3.40 0.76 10.04
C SER A 477 2.96 0.83 8.58
N ILE A 478 2.70 -0.31 7.94
CA ILE A 478 2.12 -0.42 6.60
C ILE A 478 0.63 -0.78 6.76
N PRO A 479 -0.29 -0.15 6.00
CA PRO A 479 -1.69 -0.55 5.96
C PRO A 479 -1.84 -2.07 5.67
N PRO A 480 -2.56 -2.86 6.49
CA PRO A 480 -2.56 -4.33 6.38
C PRO A 480 -2.99 -4.92 5.02
N ASP A 481 -3.90 -4.24 4.32
CA ASP A 481 -4.37 -4.50 2.95
C ASP A 481 -3.26 -4.30 1.90
N GLU A 482 -2.33 -3.36 2.14
CA GLU A 482 -1.26 -3.02 1.20
C GLU A 482 0.03 -3.81 1.45
N VAL A 483 0.18 -4.48 2.59
CA VAL A 483 1.40 -5.23 2.97
C VAL A 483 1.81 -6.25 1.90
N ILE A 484 0.89 -7.12 1.49
CA ILE A 484 1.18 -8.17 0.50
C ILE A 484 1.53 -7.60 -0.89
N PRO A 485 0.75 -6.67 -1.48
CA PRO A 485 1.11 -6.11 -2.78
C PRO A 485 2.39 -5.27 -2.76
N ILE A 486 2.70 -4.56 -1.66
CA ILE A 486 3.99 -3.87 -1.51
C ILE A 486 5.15 -4.87 -1.55
N GLY A 487 5.05 -5.96 -0.80
CA GLY A 487 6.06 -7.02 -0.82
C GLY A 487 6.28 -7.64 -2.19
N ALA A 488 5.20 -7.86 -2.94
CA ALA A 488 5.28 -8.35 -4.31
C ALA A 488 5.92 -7.34 -5.27
N ALA A 489 5.63 -6.05 -5.10
CA ALA A 489 6.25 -4.98 -5.87
C ALA A 489 7.75 -4.85 -5.56
N MET A 490 8.14 -5.01 -4.28
CA MET A 490 9.55 -5.05 -3.88
C MET A 490 10.28 -6.24 -4.52
N GLU A 491 9.69 -7.43 -4.48
CA GLU A 491 10.22 -8.62 -5.17
C GLU A 491 10.40 -8.37 -6.68
N ALA A 492 9.43 -7.73 -7.33
CA ALA A 492 9.55 -7.36 -8.74
C ALA A 492 10.71 -6.38 -8.99
N GLY A 493 10.87 -5.38 -8.11
CA GLY A 493 11.98 -4.44 -8.16
C GLY A 493 13.35 -5.13 -8.06
N ILE A 494 13.49 -6.08 -7.13
CA ILE A 494 14.70 -6.89 -6.94
C ILE A 494 15.02 -7.71 -8.20
N LEU A 495 14.01 -8.38 -8.80
CA LEU A 495 14.19 -9.21 -9.98
C LEU A 495 14.58 -8.42 -11.24
N ILE A 496 14.16 -7.16 -11.35
CA ILE A 496 14.47 -6.27 -12.48
C ILE A 496 15.79 -5.50 -12.24
N GLY A 497 16.41 -5.62 -11.06
CA GLY A 497 17.60 -4.86 -10.68
C GLY A 497 17.31 -3.37 -10.42
N LYS A 498 16.06 -3.03 -10.07
CA LYS A 498 15.62 -1.69 -9.66
C LYS A 498 15.33 -1.70 -8.15
N GLU A 499 16.38 -1.86 -7.35
CA GLU A 499 16.29 -1.93 -5.88
C GLU A 499 15.84 -0.59 -5.23
N ASN A 500 15.84 0.52 -5.98
CA ASN A 500 15.80 1.89 -5.44
C ASN A 500 14.41 2.56 -5.35
N LEU A 501 13.29 1.82 -5.35
CA LEU A 501 11.96 2.46 -5.44
C LEU A 501 11.35 2.89 -4.10
N LEU A 502 11.84 2.42 -2.94
CA LEU A 502 11.21 2.70 -1.64
C LEU A 502 12.17 3.08 -0.51
N VAL A 503 13.47 3.20 -0.75
CA VAL A 503 14.44 3.64 0.25
C VAL A 503 15.13 4.90 -0.28
N GLU A 504 14.63 6.07 0.12
CA GLU A 504 15.42 7.29 0.01
C GLU A 504 16.72 7.09 0.81
N ASP A 505 17.82 7.33 0.09
CA ASP A 505 19.22 7.40 0.51
C ASP A 505 19.90 6.14 1.10
N THR A 506 20.95 5.72 0.38
CA THR A 506 22.13 4.94 0.84
C THR A 506 22.11 3.41 0.86
N LEU A 507 21.76 2.74 -0.24
CA LEU A 507 22.31 1.40 -0.50
C LEU A 507 22.96 1.34 -1.90
N LYS A 508 24.29 1.35 -1.91
CA LYS A 508 25.07 0.99 -3.10
C LYS A 508 24.89 -0.51 -3.31
N ILE A 509 24.40 -0.93 -4.47
CA ILE A 509 24.37 -2.35 -4.83
C ILE A 509 25.84 -2.79 -4.97
N GLU A 510 26.31 -3.55 -4.00
CA GLU A 510 27.65 -4.14 -4.03
C GLU A 510 27.59 -5.38 -4.93
N CYS A 511 28.39 -5.37 -5.99
CA CYS A 511 28.52 -6.51 -6.91
C CYS A 511 29.88 -7.17 -6.69
N SER A 512 29.97 -8.48 -6.93
CA SER A 512 31.27 -9.19 -6.88
C SER A 512 32.22 -8.61 -7.94
N ALA A 513 33.43 -8.21 -7.54
CA ALA A 513 34.41 -7.66 -8.48
C ALA A 513 35.04 -8.73 -9.39
N LYS A 514 35.17 -9.96 -8.89
CA LYS A 514 35.84 -11.08 -9.56
C LYS A 514 34.92 -12.27 -9.81
N ASP A 515 35.32 -13.12 -10.75
CA ASP A 515 34.73 -14.45 -10.93
C ASP A 515 35.13 -15.33 -9.75
N ILE A 516 34.18 -16.06 -9.16
CA ILE A 516 34.43 -17.11 -8.17
C ILE A 516 34.23 -18.48 -8.83
N LEU A 517 35.27 -19.31 -8.75
CA LEU A 517 35.37 -20.59 -9.42
C LEU A 517 35.56 -21.71 -8.40
N VAL A 518 35.00 -22.87 -8.72
CA VAL A 518 35.36 -24.14 -8.09
C VAL A 518 36.31 -24.89 -9.00
N LYS A 519 37.36 -25.46 -8.42
CA LYS A 519 38.24 -26.40 -9.11
C LYS A 519 37.63 -27.81 -9.12
N GLY A 520 37.56 -28.38 -10.31
CA GLY A 520 37.28 -29.79 -10.56
C GLY A 520 38.41 -30.45 -11.35
N VAL A 521 38.20 -31.72 -11.70
CA VAL A 521 39.08 -32.50 -12.57
C VAL A 521 38.22 -33.06 -13.70
N ASP A 522 38.64 -32.87 -14.95
CA ASP A 522 37.91 -33.39 -16.10
C ASP A 522 38.22 -34.88 -16.35
N GLU A 523 37.54 -35.48 -17.34
CA GLU A 523 37.72 -36.89 -17.71
C GLU A 523 39.15 -37.23 -18.18
N SER A 524 39.95 -36.22 -18.54
CA SER A 524 41.36 -36.37 -18.96
C SER A 524 42.35 -36.24 -17.80
N GLY A 525 41.87 -35.95 -16.59
CA GLY A 525 42.71 -35.72 -15.41
C GLY A 525 43.28 -34.30 -15.32
N ALA A 526 42.87 -33.40 -16.21
CA ALA A 526 43.28 -32.00 -16.18
C ALA A 526 42.42 -31.19 -15.21
N ASN A 527 43.01 -30.16 -14.60
CA ASN A 527 42.27 -29.22 -13.76
C ASN A 527 41.24 -28.48 -14.61
N SER A 528 39.98 -28.52 -14.19
CA SER A 528 38.90 -27.71 -14.78
C SER A 528 38.39 -26.71 -13.76
N PHE A 529 38.02 -25.51 -14.20
CA PHE A 529 37.48 -24.48 -13.32
C PHE A 529 36.07 -24.12 -13.76
N LYS A 530 35.11 -24.24 -12.85
CA LYS A 530 33.71 -23.89 -13.08
C LYS A 530 33.38 -22.59 -12.38
N VAL A 531 33.07 -21.55 -13.16
CA VAL A 531 32.57 -20.27 -12.63
C VAL A 531 31.21 -20.50 -12.00
N LEU A 532 31.09 -20.18 -10.70
CA LEU A 532 29.83 -20.22 -9.96
C LEU A 532 29.22 -18.83 -9.83
N PHE A 533 30.05 -17.83 -9.55
CA PHE A 533 29.65 -16.42 -9.50
C PHE A 533 30.49 -15.62 -10.50
N PRO A 534 29.92 -15.19 -11.63
CA PRO A 534 30.61 -14.27 -12.52
C PRO A 534 30.85 -12.91 -11.84
N SER A 535 31.89 -12.19 -12.25
CA SER A 535 32.09 -10.77 -11.93
C SER A 535 30.84 -9.98 -12.32
N GLY A 536 30.47 -9.03 -11.46
CA GLY A 536 29.23 -8.27 -11.56
C GLY A 536 28.00 -8.99 -10.98
N THR A 537 28.16 -10.12 -10.27
CA THR A 537 27.04 -10.76 -9.59
C THR A 537 26.55 -9.86 -8.44
N PRO A 538 25.26 -9.44 -8.42
CA PRO A 538 24.72 -8.66 -7.32
C PRO A 538 24.77 -9.44 -6.00
N LEU A 539 25.20 -8.79 -4.93
CA LEU A 539 25.29 -9.40 -3.61
C LEU A 539 24.06 -9.07 -2.75
N PRO A 540 23.53 -10.04 -1.98
CA PRO A 540 24.04 -11.38 -1.75
C PRO A 540 23.63 -12.39 -2.85
N ALA A 541 24.43 -13.44 -3.07
CA ALA A 541 24.15 -14.47 -4.08
C ALA A 541 24.46 -15.88 -3.56
N ARG A 542 23.67 -16.88 -3.99
CA ARG A 542 23.86 -18.30 -3.64
C ARG A 542 23.95 -19.20 -4.86
N ARG A 543 24.84 -20.18 -4.81
CA ARG A 543 25.04 -21.22 -5.82
C ARG A 543 25.23 -22.57 -5.16
N GLN A 544 24.83 -23.62 -5.88
CA GLN A 544 25.05 -25.00 -5.47
C GLN A 544 25.86 -25.71 -6.54
N HIS A 545 26.76 -26.58 -6.10
CA HIS A 545 27.57 -27.41 -6.98
C HIS A 545 27.77 -28.78 -6.34
N THR A 546 27.39 -29.83 -7.07
CA THR A 546 27.63 -31.21 -6.64
C THR A 546 28.96 -31.68 -7.21
N LEU A 547 29.81 -32.25 -6.35
CA LEU A 547 31.08 -32.87 -6.68
C LEU A 547 30.94 -34.38 -6.52
N GLN A 548 31.45 -35.15 -7.46
CA GLN A 548 31.50 -36.60 -7.36
C GLN A 548 32.90 -37.03 -6.94
N ALA A 549 33.00 -37.80 -5.86
CA ALA A 549 34.27 -38.30 -5.37
C ALA A 549 34.25 -39.83 -5.22
N PRO A 550 35.40 -40.52 -5.35
CA PRO A 550 35.48 -41.95 -5.09
C PRO A 550 35.11 -42.29 -3.64
N GLY A 551 34.30 -43.32 -3.41
CA GLY A 551 33.90 -43.75 -2.06
C GLY A 551 35.03 -44.34 -1.21
N SER A 552 36.18 -44.67 -1.82
CA SER A 552 37.34 -45.27 -1.14
C SER A 552 38.21 -44.27 -0.37
N ILE A 553 38.02 -42.97 -0.58
CA ILE A 553 38.79 -41.92 0.10
C ILE A 553 38.16 -41.54 1.44
N SER A 554 39.00 -41.20 2.42
CA SER A 554 38.57 -40.76 3.75
C SER A 554 38.41 -39.25 3.89
N SER A 555 38.73 -38.48 2.86
CA SER A 555 38.57 -37.03 2.85
C SER A 555 38.34 -36.45 1.45
N VAL A 556 37.54 -35.40 1.34
CA VAL A 556 37.31 -34.63 0.11
C VAL A 556 37.70 -33.17 0.34
N CYS A 557 38.47 -32.59 -0.57
CA CYS A 557 38.86 -31.18 -0.54
C CYS A 557 38.19 -30.41 -1.69
N LEU A 558 37.37 -29.42 -1.35
CA LEU A 558 36.86 -28.44 -2.29
C LEU A 558 37.79 -27.22 -2.30
N GLU A 559 38.36 -26.89 -3.46
CA GLU A 559 39.22 -25.71 -3.63
C GLU A 559 38.48 -24.61 -4.40
N LEU A 560 38.58 -23.38 -3.89
CA LEU A 560 37.93 -22.19 -4.44
C LEU A 560 38.96 -21.20 -4.95
N TYR A 561 38.65 -20.62 -6.10
CA TYR A 561 39.53 -19.75 -6.86
C TYR A 561 38.82 -18.47 -7.27
N GLU A 562 39.57 -17.38 -7.39
CA GLU A 562 39.12 -16.10 -7.95
C GLU A 562 39.83 -15.80 -9.28
N SER A 563 39.16 -15.09 -10.20
CA SER A 563 39.72 -14.67 -11.49
C SER A 563 39.13 -13.32 -11.97
N GLU A 564 39.89 -12.56 -12.74
CA GLU A 564 39.49 -11.24 -13.30
C GLU A 564 38.62 -11.33 -14.58
N GLY A 565 38.16 -12.53 -14.96
CA GLY A 565 37.22 -12.73 -16.06
C GLY A 565 37.85 -13.05 -17.43
N LYS A 566 37.00 -13.23 -18.44
CA LYS A 566 37.31 -13.94 -19.72
C LYS A 566 38.36 -13.29 -20.65
N ASN A 567 38.90 -12.11 -20.32
CA ASN A 567 39.80 -11.36 -21.22
C ASN A 567 41.25 -11.19 -20.72
N SER A 568 41.62 -11.76 -19.57
CA SER A 568 42.99 -11.68 -19.04
C SER A 568 43.71 -13.02 -19.12
N ALA A 569 44.89 -13.03 -19.72
CA ALA A 569 45.79 -14.18 -19.72
C ALA A 569 46.33 -14.44 -18.30
N LYS A 570 45.71 -15.40 -17.59
CA LYS A 570 46.14 -16.09 -16.35
C LYS A 570 46.41 -15.24 -15.10
N GLU A 571 45.60 -15.50 -14.07
CA GLU A 571 46.03 -16.14 -12.81
C GLU A 571 44.77 -16.53 -12.00
N GLU A 572 44.36 -17.81 -12.02
CA GLU A 572 43.38 -18.29 -11.05
C GLU A 572 44.04 -18.37 -9.67
N ASN A 573 43.65 -17.47 -8.76
CA ASN A 573 44.23 -17.43 -7.41
C ASN A 573 43.38 -18.23 -6.43
N LYS A 574 43.99 -19.19 -5.72
CA LYS A 574 43.30 -19.97 -4.70
C LYS A 574 43.13 -19.13 -3.44
N PHE A 575 41.89 -18.87 -3.02
CA PHE A 575 41.62 -18.07 -1.82
C PHE A 575 41.02 -18.88 -0.66
N ALA A 576 40.42 -20.05 -0.94
CA ALA A 576 39.84 -20.89 0.10
C ALA A 576 39.84 -22.38 -0.24
N GLN A 577 39.73 -23.20 0.81
CA GLN A 577 39.49 -24.64 0.68
C GLN A 577 38.62 -25.15 1.82
N VAL A 578 37.78 -26.15 1.53
CA VAL A 578 36.95 -26.84 2.52
C VAL A 578 37.30 -28.32 2.48
N VAL A 579 37.72 -28.89 3.60
CA VAL A 579 38.11 -30.31 3.68
C VAL A 579 37.10 -31.07 4.52
N LEU A 580 36.29 -31.92 3.90
CA LEU A 580 35.54 -32.96 4.63
C LEU A 580 36.51 -34.07 5.01
N GLN A 581 36.67 -34.33 6.31
CA GLN A 581 37.50 -35.43 6.85
C GLN A 581 36.63 -36.55 7.43
N ASP A 582 37.26 -37.64 7.85
CA ASP A 582 36.66 -38.86 8.40
C ASP A 582 35.39 -39.32 7.67
N LEU A 583 35.49 -39.47 6.36
CA LEU A 583 34.46 -40.10 5.55
C LEU A 583 34.61 -41.62 5.59
N ASP A 584 33.49 -42.32 5.79
CA ASP A 584 33.47 -43.78 5.82
C ASP A 584 33.93 -44.36 4.48
N LYS A 585 34.85 -45.32 4.49
CA LYS A 585 35.35 -45.93 3.25
C LYS A 585 34.32 -46.91 2.70
N LYS A 586 34.01 -46.78 1.41
CA LYS A 586 33.20 -47.74 0.65
C LYS A 586 34.09 -48.66 -0.18
N GLU A 587 33.70 -49.92 -0.29
CA GLU A 587 34.41 -50.91 -1.12
C GLU A 587 34.30 -50.59 -2.63
N ASN A 588 33.21 -49.99 -3.10
CA ASN A 588 33.03 -49.49 -4.48
C ASN A 588 31.91 -48.43 -4.58
N GLY A 589 32.05 -47.47 -5.50
CA GLY A 589 31.02 -46.47 -5.83
C GLY A 589 31.50 -45.01 -5.75
N LEU A 590 30.72 -44.11 -6.35
CA LEU A 590 30.90 -42.65 -6.21
C LEU A 590 30.08 -42.16 -5.00
N ARG A 591 30.47 -41.02 -4.45
CA ARG A 591 29.73 -40.25 -3.45
C ARG A 591 29.51 -38.83 -3.94
N ASP A 592 28.31 -38.31 -3.71
CA ASP A 592 27.93 -36.95 -4.09
C ASP A 592 28.12 -36.01 -2.89
N ILE A 593 29.03 -35.05 -3.05
CA ILE A 593 29.25 -33.97 -2.08
C ILE A 593 28.55 -32.72 -2.61
N LEU A 594 27.53 -32.25 -1.89
CA LEU A 594 26.85 -31.00 -2.21
C LEU A 594 27.62 -29.82 -1.59
N ALA A 595 28.21 -29.00 -2.43
CA ALA A 595 28.76 -27.72 -2.04
C ALA A 595 27.73 -26.61 -2.24
N VAL A 596 27.43 -25.87 -1.18
CA VAL A 596 26.57 -24.69 -1.19
C VAL A 596 27.44 -23.48 -0.88
N LEU A 597 27.55 -22.56 -1.84
CA LEU A 597 28.32 -21.33 -1.70
C LEU A 597 27.36 -20.16 -1.61
N THR A 598 27.54 -19.32 -0.60
CA THR A 598 26.72 -18.13 -0.34
C THR A 598 27.63 -16.92 -0.16
N MET A 599 27.61 -16.02 -1.13
CA MET A 599 28.31 -14.74 -1.07
C MET A 599 27.39 -13.71 -0.41
N LYS A 600 27.84 -13.12 0.70
CA LYS A 600 27.10 -12.15 1.51
C LYS A 600 27.25 -10.75 0.93
N ARG A 601 26.48 -9.78 1.47
CA ARG A 601 26.56 -8.38 1.05
C ARG A 601 27.94 -7.78 1.27
N ASP A 602 28.58 -8.08 2.39
CA ASP A 602 29.94 -7.64 2.72
C ASP A 602 31.06 -8.25 1.85
N GLY A 603 30.70 -9.04 0.81
CA GLY A 603 31.64 -9.75 -0.04
C GLY A 603 32.18 -11.06 0.54
N SER A 604 31.86 -11.42 1.79
CA SER A 604 32.33 -12.68 2.38
C SER A 604 31.62 -13.89 1.77
N LEU A 605 32.36 -14.99 1.61
CA LEU A 605 31.87 -16.23 1.05
C LEU A 605 31.73 -17.29 2.14
N HIS A 606 30.50 -17.74 2.37
CA HIS A 606 30.21 -18.89 3.21
C HIS A 606 30.03 -20.14 2.35
N VAL A 607 30.84 -21.17 2.59
CA VAL A 607 30.79 -22.42 1.85
C VAL A 607 30.50 -23.57 2.79
N THR A 608 29.45 -24.32 2.49
CA THR A 608 29.08 -25.56 3.17
C THR A 608 29.26 -26.72 2.22
N CYS A 609 29.99 -27.74 2.63
CA CYS A 609 30.09 -29.01 1.90
C CYS A 609 29.39 -30.09 2.73
N THR A 610 28.49 -30.85 2.10
CA THR A 610 27.73 -31.91 2.77
C THR A 610 27.81 -33.19 1.95
N ASP A 611 28.21 -34.29 2.58
CA ASP A 611 28.02 -35.63 2.02
C ASP A 611 26.53 -35.97 2.04
N GLN A 612 25.93 -36.16 0.86
CA GLN A 612 24.48 -36.33 0.75
C GLN A 612 23.97 -37.63 1.36
N GLU A 613 24.83 -38.63 1.54
CA GLU A 613 24.40 -39.91 2.11
C GLU A 613 24.51 -39.95 3.63
N THR A 614 25.64 -39.48 4.18
CA THR A 614 25.89 -39.52 5.62
C THR A 614 25.35 -38.29 6.35
N GLY A 615 25.07 -37.21 5.61
CA GLY A 615 24.69 -35.91 6.17
C GLY A 615 25.84 -35.16 6.85
N LYS A 616 27.06 -35.74 6.85
CA LYS A 616 28.23 -35.10 7.43
C LYS A 616 28.54 -33.82 6.65
N CYS A 617 28.75 -32.72 7.38
CA CYS A 617 28.98 -31.42 6.78
C CYS A 617 30.16 -30.69 7.40
N GLU A 618 30.83 -29.90 6.58
CA GLU A 618 31.84 -28.93 7.00
C GLU A 618 31.53 -27.59 6.37
N ALA A 619 31.82 -26.51 7.08
CA ALA A 619 31.57 -25.16 6.58
C ALA A 619 32.70 -24.20 6.93
N ILE A 620 32.95 -23.25 6.04
CA ILE A 620 33.92 -22.18 6.23
C ILE A 620 33.29 -20.86 5.81
N THR A 621 33.68 -19.77 6.47
CA THR A 621 33.43 -18.41 5.99
C THR A 621 34.78 -17.76 5.74
N THR A 622 34.97 -17.20 4.55
CA THR A 622 36.19 -16.47 4.17
C THR A 622 35.84 -15.12 3.60
N GLU A 623 36.72 -14.14 3.78
CA GLU A 623 36.64 -12.90 3.02
C GLU A 623 37.11 -13.17 1.58
N VAL A 624 36.40 -12.62 0.60
CA VAL A 624 36.83 -12.59 -0.81
C VAL A 624 37.42 -11.20 -1.03
N ALA A 625 38.57 -11.11 -1.70
CA ALA A 625 39.17 -9.82 -1.99
C ALA A 625 38.21 -8.99 -2.88
N SER A 626 37.57 -8.00 -2.25
CA SER A 626 36.61 -7.06 -2.85
C SER A 626 37.21 -6.28 -4.00
#